data_AF-A0AAW9KA15-F1
#
_entry.id   AF-A0AAW9KA15-F1
#
_cell.length_a   1.000
_cell.length_b   1.000
_cell.length_c   1.000
_cell.angle_alpha   90.00
_cell.angle_beta   90.00
_cell.angle_gamma   90.00
#
_symmetry.space_group_name_H-M   'P 1'
#
loop_
_entity.id
_entity.type
_entity.pdbx_description
1 polymer ?
#
loop_
_entity_poly.entity_id
_entity_poly.type
_entity_poly.pdbx_seq_one_letter_code
_entity_poly.pdbx_strand_id
1 'polypeptide(L)'
;TRRNPDMLNSSSRMVHISEISGYKDKIDVMTLCGGSATDLQEQSPNIAENFNIIDSFDTHVNIPEHFNRVDKVTKKAGTIALISAGWDPGLFSLNRLLAQAILPNGKDYTFWGEGVSQGHSDAIRRIEGVEYGVQYTIPIESAM
;
A
#
# COMPACT_ATOMS: atom_id res chain seq x y z
N THR A 1 9.23 -13.67 2.10
CA THR A 1 7.96 -14.02 1.41
C THR A 1 7.07 -14.83 2.35
N ARG A 2 5.73 -14.70 2.25
CA ARG A 2 4.77 -15.56 2.98
C ARG A 2 4.62 -16.96 2.37
N ARG A 3 5.00 -17.12 1.11
CA ARG A 3 4.98 -18.41 0.40
C ARG A 3 6.25 -19.18 0.70
N ASN A 4 6.19 -20.51 0.66
CA ASN A 4 7.38 -21.35 0.76
C ASN A 4 8.38 -20.96 -0.36
N PRO A 5 9.60 -20.47 -0.03
CA PRO A 5 10.61 -20.10 -1.02
C PRO A 5 10.95 -21.22 -2.00
N ASP A 6 10.96 -22.48 -1.54
CA ASP A 6 11.35 -23.64 -2.36
C ASP A 6 10.36 -23.92 -3.51
N MET A 7 9.14 -23.40 -3.40
CA MET A 7 8.08 -23.54 -4.41
C MET A 7 8.09 -22.40 -5.44
N LEU A 8 9.00 -21.44 -5.31
CA LEU A 8 9.05 -20.25 -6.16
C LEU A 8 10.28 -20.29 -7.05
N ASN A 9 10.07 -20.09 -8.35
CA ASN A 9 11.17 -19.93 -9.29
C ASN A 9 11.63 -18.46 -9.29
N SER A 10 12.79 -18.18 -8.69
CA SER A 10 13.36 -16.83 -8.60
C SER A 10 14.88 -16.88 -8.67
N SER A 11 15.49 -15.94 -9.39
CA SER A 11 16.94 -15.72 -9.41
C SER A 11 17.44 -14.97 -8.18
N SER A 12 16.54 -14.37 -7.39
CA SER A 12 16.87 -13.57 -6.21
C SER A 12 16.78 -14.40 -4.93
N ARG A 13 17.60 -14.06 -3.93
CA ARG A 13 17.53 -14.67 -2.60
C ARG A 13 16.13 -14.47 -2.01
N MET A 14 15.47 -15.57 -1.66
CA MET A 14 14.18 -15.56 -0.98
C MET A 14 14.32 -16.25 0.37
N VAL A 15 13.74 -15.64 1.40
CA VAL A 15 13.57 -16.26 2.73
C VAL A 15 12.13 -16.21 3.14
N HIS A 16 11.72 -17.14 4.00
CA HIS A 16 10.38 -17.12 4.53
C HIS A 16 10.23 -15.97 5.54
N ILE A 17 9.03 -15.37 5.63
CA ILE A 17 8.79 -14.21 6.51
C ILE A 17 8.98 -14.54 7.99
N SER A 18 8.90 -15.82 8.38
CA SER A 18 9.19 -16.24 9.75
C SER A 18 10.65 -16.02 10.16
N GLU A 19 11.56 -15.91 9.20
CA GLU A 19 12.99 -15.67 9.46
C GLU A 19 13.33 -14.18 9.63
N ILE A 20 12.34 -13.28 9.55
CA ILE A 20 12.52 -11.83 9.52
C ILE A 20 13.30 -11.29 10.73
N SER A 21 13.12 -11.89 11.91
CA SER A 21 13.82 -11.48 13.14
C SER A 21 15.34 -11.65 13.04
N GLY A 22 15.82 -12.63 12.26
CA GLY A 22 17.26 -12.86 12.03
C GLY A 22 17.94 -11.80 11.17
N TYR A 23 17.17 -10.85 10.64
CA TYR A 23 17.65 -9.71 9.84
C TYR A 23 17.67 -8.39 10.61
N LYS A 24 17.30 -8.40 11.90
CA LYS A 24 17.50 -7.24 12.77
C LYS A 24 18.97 -6.81 12.73
N ASP A 25 19.19 -5.50 12.69
CA ASP A 25 20.52 -4.86 12.57
C ASP A 25 21.28 -5.19 11.26
N LYS A 26 20.67 -5.91 10.32
CA LYS A 26 21.23 -6.21 8.98
C LYS A 26 20.48 -5.49 7.86
N ILE A 27 19.27 -5.02 8.13
CA ILE A 27 18.41 -4.30 7.19
C ILE A 27 18.00 -2.98 7.83
N ASP A 28 18.35 -1.87 7.17
CA ASP A 28 18.03 -0.54 7.67
C ASP A 28 16.55 -0.19 7.50
N VAL A 29 15.96 -0.58 6.36
CA VAL A 29 14.58 -0.27 5.98
C VAL A 29 13.94 -1.48 5.27
N MET A 30 12.70 -1.81 5.65
CA MET A 30 11.90 -2.82 4.97
C MET A 30 10.80 -2.18 4.13
N THR A 31 10.81 -2.45 2.83
CA THR A 31 9.71 -2.10 1.93
C THR A 31 8.66 -3.21 1.91
N LEU A 32 7.47 -2.91 2.42
CA LEU A 32 6.37 -3.85 2.55
C LEU A 32 5.46 -3.77 1.33
N CYS A 33 5.52 -4.80 0.48
CA CYS A 33 4.76 -4.88 -0.78
C CYS A 33 3.52 -5.77 -0.67
N GLY A 34 2.95 -5.93 0.54
CA GLY A 34 1.74 -6.70 0.77
C GLY A 34 0.48 -5.97 0.29
N GLY A 35 -0.64 -6.70 0.14
CA GLY A 35 -1.93 -6.08 -0.18
C GLY A 35 -2.56 -5.36 1.02
N SER A 36 -3.14 -4.17 0.81
CA SER A 36 -3.76 -3.37 1.88
C SER A 36 -4.96 -4.03 2.57
N ALA A 37 -5.69 -4.90 1.85
CA ALA A 37 -6.92 -5.49 2.37
C ALA A 37 -6.68 -6.41 3.58
N THR A 38 -5.54 -7.11 3.62
CA THR A 38 -5.24 -8.11 4.68
C THR A 38 -3.79 -8.09 5.13
N ASP A 39 -2.83 -7.95 4.21
CA ASP A 39 -1.43 -8.14 4.55
C ASP A 39 -0.88 -6.97 5.34
N LEU A 40 -1.01 -5.74 4.83
CA LEU A 40 -0.36 -4.57 5.43
C LEU A 40 -0.97 -4.19 6.79
N GLN A 41 -2.27 -4.44 7.00
CA GLN A 41 -2.92 -4.21 8.29
C GLN A 41 -2.22 -4.97 9.43
N GLU A 42 -1.74 -6.18 9.14
CA GLU A 42 -1.02 -7.01 10.12
C GLU A 42 0.50 -6.84 10.02
N GLN A 43 1.05 -6.77 8.82
CA GLN A 43 2.50 -6.71 8.61
C GLN A 43 3.10 -5.39 9.05
N SER A 44 2.51 -4.25 8.70
CA SER A 44 3.10 -2.94 9.02
C SER A 44 3.30 -2.74 10.53
N PRO A 45 2.29 -2.90 11.41
CA PRO A 45 2.52 -2.74 12.85
C PRO A 45 3.48 -3.80 13.42
N ASN A 46 3.36 -5.08 13.02
CA ASN A 46 4.22 -6.14 13.59
C ASN A 46 5.69 -5.97 13.20
N ILE A 47 5.98 -5.55 11.96
CA ILE A 47 7.34 -5.41 11.45
C ILE A 47 7.96 -4.07 11.93
N ALA A 48 7.14 -3.02 12.03
CA ALA A 48 7.59 -1.71 12.51
C ALA A 48 8.12 -1.73 13.97
N GLU A 49 7.78 -2.74 14.77
CA GLU A 49 8.36 -2.92 16.11
C GLU A 49 9.88 -3.13 16.11
N ASN A 50 10.46 -3.59 14.99
CA ASN A 50 11.88 -3.93 14.91
C ASN A 50 12.62 -3.28 13.73
N PHE A 51 11.91 -2.72 12.76
CA PHE A 51 12.50 -2.18 11.54
C PHE A 51 11.90 -0.82 11.20
N ASN A 52 12.68 0.02 10.52
CA ASN A 52 12.09 1.11 9.76
C ASN A 52 11.33 0.51 8.57
N ILE A 53 10.15 1.05 8.24
CA ILE A 53 9.32 0.50 7.17
C ILE A 53 8.87 1.55 6.16
N ILE A 54 8.64 1.10 4.94
CA ILE A 54 7.87 1.82 3.92
C ILE A 54 6.74 0.88 3.48
N ASP A 55 5.50 1.34 3.46
CA ASP A 55 4.37 0.60 2.89
C ASP A 55 3.56 1.43 1.89
N SER A 56 2.73 0.75 1.10
CA SER A 56 1.82 1.36 0.13
C SER A 56 0.35 1.19 0.53
N PHE A 57 0.01 1.26 1.82
CA PHE A 57 -1.36 1.07 2.29
C PHE A 57 -2.32 2.07 1.64
N ASP A 58 -3.31 1.57 0.91
CA ASP A 58 -4.15 2.36 -0.02
C ASP A 58 -5.65 2.39 0.34
N THR A 59 -6.06 1.78 1.44
CA THR A 59 -7.48 1.83 1.86
C THR A 59 -7.76 3.15 2.57
N HIS A 60 -8.05 4.20 1.80
CA HIS A 60 -8.18 5.60 2.26
C HIS A 60 -8.99 5.78 3.55
N VAL A 61 -10.17 5.14 3.65
CA VAL A 61 -11.05 5.24 4.83
C VAL A 61 -10.41 4.67 6.10
N ASN A 62 -9.49 3.71 5.96
CA ASN A 62 -8.81 3.04 7.07
C ASN A 62 -7.41 3.60 7.35
N ILE A 63 -6.93 4.59 6.57
CA ILE A 63 -5.61 5.22 6.80
C ILE A 63 -5.46 5.74 8.24
N PRO A 64 -6.46 6.42 8.86
CA PRO A 64 -6.31 6.89 10.23
C PRO A 64 -6.10 5.77 11.25
N GLU A 65 -6.80 4.65 11.09
CA GLU A 65 -6.63 3.47 11.96
C GLU A 65 -5.27 2.81 11.74
N HIS A 66 -4.88 2.61 10.48
CA HIS A 66 -3.57 2.06 10.11
C HIS A 66 -2.43 2.91 10.67
N PHE A 67 -2.52 4.23 10.52
CA PHE A 67 -1.59 5.19 11.10
C PHE A 67 -1.48 5.03 12.61
N ASN A 68 -2.61 5.02 13.33
CA ASN A 68 -2.58 4.91 14.79
C ASN A 68 -1.95 3.59 15.28
N ARG A 69 -2.21 2.48 14.58
CA ARG A 69 -1.59 1.17 14.89
C ARG A 69 -0.08 1.22 14.69
N VAL A 70 0.39 1.77 13.57
CA VAL A 70 1.82 1.86 13.23
C VAL A 70 2.55 2.89 14.10
N ASP A 71 1.98 4.08 14.30
CA ASP A 71 2.54 5.16 15.13
C ASP A 71 2.76 4.72 16.59
N LYS A 72 1.81 3.94 17.14
CA LYS A 72 1.92 3.42 18.50
C LYS A 72 3.15 2.53 18.67
N VAL A 73 3.43 1.65 17.72
CA VAL A 73 4.56 0.70 17.81
C VAL A 73 5.89 1.38 17.49
N THR A 74 5.93 2.28 16.50
CA THR A 74 7.16 2.97 16.10
C THR A 74 7.65 3.92 17.20
N LYS A 75 6.74 4.67 17.84
CA LYS A 75 7.07 5.53 18.99
C LYS A 75 7.65 4.75 20.16
N LYS A 76 7.15 3.53 20.41
CA LYS A 76 7.65 2.66 21.48
C LYS A 76 9.01 2.04 21.11
N ALA A 77 9.18 1.66 19.85
CA ALA A 77 10.37 0.97 19.37
C ALA A 77 11.54 1.91 18.99
N GLY A 78 11.26 3.19 18.74
CA GLY A 78 12.25 4.15 18.23
C GLY A 78 12.54 3.97 16.72
N THR A 79 11.63 3.33 15.99
CA THR A 79 11.72 3.13 14.53
C THR A 79 10.92 4.19 13.77
N ILE A 80 11.08 4.25 12.45
CA ILE A 80 10.39 5.17 11.55
C ILE A 80 9.54 4.38 10.56
N ALA A 81 8.30 4.81 10.34
CA ALA A 81 7.43 4.25 9.31
C ALA A 81 6.94 5.33 8.35
N LEU A 82 7.14 5.11 7.05
CA LEU A 82 6.48 5.84 5.98
C LEU A 82 5.33 4.97 5.46
N ILE A 83 4.09 5.34 5.79
CA ILE A 83 2.90 4.60 5.35
C ILE A 83 2.26 5.25 4.13
N SER A 84 1.43 4.48 3.42
CA SER A 84 0.61 5.00 2.31
C SER A 84 1.43 5.70 1.22
N ALA A 85 2.64 5.21 0.97
CA ALA A 85 3.56 5.74 -0.02
C ALA A 85 3.32 5.10 -1.38
N GLY A 86 2.63 5.83 -2.24
CA GLY A 86 2.40 5.47 -3.62
C GLY A 86 2.10 6.69 -4.48
N TRP A 87 1.28 6.48 -5.50
CA TRP A 87 0.80 7.56 -6.36
C TRP A 87 -0.52 8.13 -5.84
N ASP A 88 -1.51 7.30 -5.49
CA ASP A 88 -2.70 7.67 -4.71
C ASP A 88 -3.13 6.51 -3.80
N PRO A 89 -2.94 6.61 -2.48
CA PRO A 89 -2.38 7.74 -1.73
C PRO A 89 -0.88 7.95 -2.02
N GLY A 90 -0.42 9.20 -1.85
CA GLY A 90 0.98 9.60 -1.99
C GLY A 90 1.13 10.85 -2.85
N LEU A 91 1.65 10.72 -4.07
CA LEU A 91 1.87 11.87 -4.96
C LEU A 91 0.61 12.73 -5.20
N PHE A 92 -0.55 12.11 -5.41
CA PHE A 92 -1.83 12.80 -5.57
C PHE A 92 -2.26 13.47 -4.27
N SER A 93 -2.06 12.80 -3.13
CA SER A 93 -2.31 13.39 -1.81
C SER A 93 -1.49 14.65 -1.59
N LEU A 94 -0.21 14.65 -1.96
CA LEU A 94 0.67 15.82 -1.87
C LEU A 94 0.17 16.97 -2.75
N ASN A 95 -0.22 16.68 -4.00
CA ASN A 95 -0.76 17.70 -4.90
C ASN A 95 -2.07 18.30 -4.38
N ARG A 96 -2.99 17.47 -3.89
CA ARG A 96 -4.24 17.95 -3.26
C ARG A 96 -3.95 18.89 -2.09
N LEU A 97 -3.06 18.48 -1.18
CA LEU A 97 -2.69 19.30 -0.04
C LEU A 97 -2.04 20.63 -0.47
N LEU A 98 -1.11 20.58 -1.42
CA LEU A 98 -0.40 21.77 -1.91
C LEU A 98 -1.37 22.75 -2.59
N ALA A 99 -2.25 22.26 -3.46
CA ALA A 99 -3.23 23.08 -4.15
C ALA A 99 -4.19 23.75 -3.17
N GLN A 100 -4.70 23.01 -2.17
CA GLN A 100 -5.57 23.55 -1.13
C GLN A 100 -4.89 24.60 -0.25
N ALA A 101 -3.59 24.44 0.02
CA ALA A 101 -2.83 25.44 0.78
C ALA A 101 -2.64 26.74 0.00
N ILE A 102 -2.49 26.67 -1.33
CA ILE A 102 -2.30 27.84 -2.22
C ILE A 102 -3.65 28.50 -2.56
N LEU A 103 -4.69 27.69 -2.81
CA LEU A 103 -6.03 28.11 -3.22
C LEU A 103 -7.09 27.61 -2.21
N PRO A 104 -7.18 28.20 -1.01
CA PRO A 104 -7.98 27.66 0.10
C PRO A 104 -9.49 27.66 -0.11
N ASN A 105 -9.99 28.48 -1.05
CA ASN A 105 -11.41 28.54 -1.42
C ASN A 105 -11.69 27.84 -2.76
N GLY A 106 -10.73 27.07 -3.27
CA GLY A 106 -10.88 26.27 -4.49
C GLY A 106 -11.70 25.00 -4.29
N LYS A 107 -11.87 24.24 -5.37
CA LYS A 107 -12.41 22.89 -5.35
C LYS A 107 -11.45 21.96 -6.09
N ASP A 108 -11.15 20.82 -5.49
CA ASP A 108 -10.27 19.83 -6.10
C ASP A 108 -11.06 18.68 -6.70
N TYR A 109 -10.60 18.23 -7.85
CA TYR A 109 -11.13 17.07 -8.55
C TYR A 109 -9.95 16.14 -8.85
N THR A 110 -10.09 14.86 -8.53
CA THR A 110 -9.10 13.83 -8.86
C THR A 110 -9.72 12.87 -9.85
N PHE A 111 -9.03 12.66 -10.96
CA PHE A 111 -9.40 11.69 -11.97
C PHE A 111 -8.36 10.58 -12.00
N TRP A 112 -8.81 9.34 -12.13
CA TRP A 112 -7.95 8.16 -12.21
C TRP A 112 -8.08 7.52 -13.59
N GLY A 113 -6.95 7.20 -14.21
CA GLY A 113 -6.89 6.49 -15.48
C GLY A 113 -6.36 7.32 -16.65
N GLU A 114 -6.41 6.82 -17.89
CA GLU A 114 -6.84 5.45 -18.26
C GLU A 114 -5.94 4.38 -17.63
N GLY A 115 -6.54 3.39 -16.96
CA GLY A 115 -5.76 2.33 -16.32
C GLY A 115 -6.59 1.17 -15.78
N VAL A 116 -5.93 0.02 -15.61
CA VAL A 116 -6.55 -1.18 -15.03
C VAL A 116 -6.80 -0.96 -13.55
N SER A 117 -8.04 -1.21 -13.10
CA SER A 117 -8.32 -1.27 -11.67
C SER A 117 -8.39 -2.73 -11.22
N GLN A 118 -7.39 -3.13 -10.43
CA GLN A 118 -7.23 -4.51 -9.98
C GLN A 118 -8.41 -4.97 -9.13
N GLY A 119 -8.90 -4.11 -8.22
CA GLY A 119 -10.03 -4.41 -7.34
C GLY A 119 -11.33 -4.71 -8.11
N HIS A 120 -11.69 -3.88 -9.10
CA HIS A 120 -12.87 -4.16 -9.93
C HIS A 120 -12.64 -5.37 -10.87
N SER A 121 -11.42 -5.54 -11.39
CA SER A 121 -11.07 -6.73 -12.20
C SER A 121 -11.19 -8.03 -11.39
N ASP A 122 -10.78 -8.01 -10.12
CA ASP A 122 -10.98 -9.12 -9.18
C ASP A 122 -12.47 -9.32 -8.85
N ALA A 123 -13.25 -8.25 -8.69
CA ALA A 123 -14.68 -8.33 -8.43
C ALA A 123 -15.43 -9.01 -9.59
N ILE A 124 -15.11 -8.66 -10.84
CA ILE A 124 -15.67 -9.29 -12.04
C ILE A 124 -15.37 -10.78 -12.07
N ARG A 125 -14.12 -11.17 -11.78
CA ARG A 125 -13.68 -12.57 -11.77
C ARG A 125 -14.29 -13.42 -10.64
N ARG A 126 -14.98 -12.82 -9.66
CA ARG A 126 -15.72 -13.55 -8.62
C ARG A 126 -17.14 -13.92 -9.05
N ILE A 127 -17.63 -13.40 -10.17
CA ILE A 127 -18.96 -13.72 -10.70
C ILE A 127 -18.93 -15.12 -11.29
N GLU A 128 -19.90 -15.96 -10.90
CA GLU A 128 -20.02 -17.33 -11.44
C GLU A 128 -20.12 -17.31 -12.97
N GLY A 129 -19.30 -18.14 -13.62
CA GLY A 129 -19.22 -18.22 -15.08
C GLY A 129 -18.21 -17.26 -15.73
N VAL A 130 -17.57 -16.36 -14.97
CA VAL A 130 -16.50 -15.50 -15.50
C VAL A 130 -15.13 -16.17 -15.28
N GLU A 131 -14.51 -16.64 -16.37
CA GLU A 131 -13.17 -17.22 -16.33
C GLU A 131 -12.08 -16.15 -16.13
N TYR A 132 -12.21 -15.01 -16.83
CA TYR A 132 -11.25 -13.91 -16.77
C TYR A 132 -11.93 -12.57 -17.04
N GLY A 133 -11.39 -11.49 -16.47
CA GLY A 133 -11.94 -10.15 -16.60
C GLY A 133 -10.94 -9.07 -16.22
N VAL A 134 -10.86 -8.02 -17.04
CA VAL A 134 -10.03 -6.83 -16.83
C VAL A 134 -10.93 -5.61 -16.97
N GLN A 135 -10.91 -4.75 -15.96
CA GLN A 135 -11.66 -3.50 -15.95
C GLN A 135 -10.70 -2.31 -16.03
N TYR A 136 -11.06 -1.35 -16.89
CA TYR A 136 -10.36 -0.08 -17.06
C TYR A 136 -11.21 1.07 -16.50
N THR A 137 -10.60 1.88 -15.65
CA THR A 137 -11.17 3.17 -15.22
C THR A 137 -10.65 4.25 -16.16
N ILE A 138 -11.57 4.98 -16.78
CA ILE A 138 -11.25 6.00 -17.78
C ILE A 138 -11.97 7.29 -17.37
N PRO A 139 -11.24 8.40 -17.17
CA PRO A 139 -11.84 9.70 -16.94
C PRO A 139 -12.74 10.11 -18.12
N ILE A 140 -13.90 10.72 -17.81
CA ILE A 140 -14.75 11.30 -18.85
C ILE A 140 -14.16 12.65 -19.25
N GLU A 141 -13.77 12.79 -20.51
CA GLU A 141 -13.10 14.01 -21.02
C GLU A 141 -13.91 15.29 -20.76
N SER A 142 -15.24 15.23 -20.91
CA SER A 142 -16.10 16.40 -20.67
C SER A 142 -16.24 16.80 -19.19
N ALA A 143 -15.73 15.98 -18.27
CA ALA A 143 -15.75 16.27 -16.83
C ALA A 143 -14.40 16.82 -16.32
N MET A 144 -13.35 16.75 -17.13
CA MET A 144 -12.00 17.28 -16.84
C MET A 144 -11.92 18.77 -17.22
#